data_AF-F0Q8N9-F1
#
_entry.id   AF-F0Q8N9-F1
#
_cell.length_a   1.000
_cell.length_b   1.000
_cell.length_c   1.000
_cell.angle_alpha   90.00
_cell.angle_beta   90.00
_cell.angle_gamma   90.00
#
_symmetry.space_group_name_H-M   'P 1'
#
loop_
_entity.id
_entity.type
_entity.pdbx_description
1 polymer ?
#
loop_
_entity_poly.entity_id
_entity_poly.type
_entity_poly.pdbx_seq_one_letter_code
_entity_poly.pdbx_strand_id
1 'polypeptide(L)'
;MRSEVTVLLGPGQEFRFDLEGEAPMANEIARRWLDEEFVRLECEPLRASGKVLTADKVLVVAQAAGPALLAQEWGRRFAAAASAALARPVVRVDLPAMAISY
;
A
#
# COMPACT_ATOMS: atom_id res chain seq x y z
N MET A 1 5.88 -17.54 -8.81
CA MET A 1 4.74 -17.13 -7.95
C MET A 1 4.32 -15.76 -8.46
N ARG A 2 3.04 -15.58 -8.77
CA ARG A 2 2.51 -14.28 -9.20
C ARG A 2 2.48 -13.33 -8.00
N SER A 3 3.04 -12.15 -8.14
CA SER A 3 3.01 -11.09 -7.12
C SER A 3 2.32 -9.87 -7.70
N GLU A 4 1.28 -9.39 -7.03
CA GLU A 4 0.41 -8.33 -7.53
C GLU A 4 -0.20 -7.52 -6.38
N VAL A 5 -0.27 -6.20 -6.56
CA VAL A 5 -1.02 -5.33 -5.66
C VAL A 5 -2.08 -4.57 -6.44
N THR A 6 -3.30 -4.58 -5.93
CA THR A 6 -4.42 -3.83 -6.50
C THR A 6 -4.91 -2.79 -5.50
N VAL A 7 -5.09 -1.55 -5.94
CA VAL A 7 -5.64 -0.45 -5.13
C VAL A 7 -6.94 0.02 -5.77
N LEU A 8 -8.05 -0.20 -5.08
CA LEU A 8 -9.36 0.32 -5.45
C LEU A 8 -9.61 1.64 -4.72
N LEU A 9 -9.71 2.74 -5.46
CA LEU A 9 -10.05 4.07 -4.92
C LEU A 9 -11.57 4.28 -4.87
N GLY A 10 -12.31 3.68 -5.81
CA GLY A 10 -13.75 3.85 -5.95
C GLY A 10 -14.30 3.12 -7.18
N PRO A 11 -15.60 3.22 -7.47
CA PRO A 11 -16.21 2.59 -8.62
C PRO A 11 -15.51 2.96 -9.94
N GLY A 12 -14.94 1.98 -10.61
CA GLY A 12 -14.23 2.17 -11.89
C GLY A 12 -12.84 2.82 -11.79
N GLN A 13 -12.33 3.08 -10.58
CA GLN A 13 -11.00 3.63 -10.38
C GLN A 13 -10.12 2.65 -9.59
N GLU A 14 -9.38 1.84 -10.34
CA GLU A 14 -8.53 0.77 -9.85
C GLU A 14 -7.13 0.89 -10.46
N PHE A 15 -6.11 0.73 -9.63
CA PHE A 15 -4.72 0.63 -10.04
C PHE A 15 -4.21 -0.77 -9.75
N ARG A 16 -3.69 -1.45 -10.78
CA ARG A 16 -3.14 -2.80 -10.68
C ARG A 16 -1.65 -2.76 -10.99
N PHE A 17 -0.86 -3.26 -10.06
CA PHE A 17 0.60 -3.29 -10.14
C PHE A 17 1.05 -4.75 -10.17
N ASP A 18 1.51 -5.18 -11.34
CA ASP A 18 2.19 -6.46 -11.51
C ASP A 18 3.66 -6.31 -11.10
N LEU A 19 4.08 -7.15 -10.15
CA LEU A 19 5.42 -7.19 -9.58
C LEU A 19 6.19 -8.45 -10.03
N GLU A 20 5.64 -9.23 -10.98
CA GLU A 20 6.33 -10.38 -11.54
C GLU A 20 7.67 -9.97 -12.17
N GLY A 21 8.73 -10.73 -11.84
CA GLY A 21 10.09 -10.48 -12.34
C GLY A 21 10.89 -9.41 -11.59
N GLU A 22 10.27 -8.67 -10.66
CA GLU A 22 10.98 -7.73 -9.81
C GLU A 22 11.68 -8.42 -8.63
N ALA A 23 12.84 -7.90 -8.24
CA ALA A 23 13.53 -8.36 -7.04
C ALA A 23 12.67 -8.02 -5.80
N PRO A 24 12.35 -9.00 -4.92
CA PRO A 24 11.53 -8.74 -3.75
C PRO A 24 12.16 -7.68 -2.84
N MET A 25 11.37 -6.70 -2.43
CA MET A 25 11.79 -5.74 -1.41
C MET A 25 11.92 -6.45 -0.06
N ALA A 26 13.00 -6.18 0.67
CA ALA A 26 13.15 -6.69 2.04
C ALA A 26 12.08 -6.10 2.97
N ASN A 27 11.54 -6.92 3.88
CA ASN A 27 10.44 -6.52 4.78
C ASN A 27 10.77 -5.26 5.61
N GLU A 28 11.99 -5.15 6.14
CA GLU A 28 12.43 -4.00 6.92
C GLU A 28 12.47 -2.72 6.09
N ILE A 29 12.98 -2.80 4.86
CA ILE A 29 13.02 -1.67 3.91
C ILE A 29 11.60 -1.22 3.55
N ALA A 30 10.70 -2.18 3.33
CA ALA A 30 9.30 -1.90 3.01
C ALA A 30 8.57 -1.18 4.17
N ARG A 31 8.78 -1.66 5.40
CA ARG A 31 8.21 -1.02 6.60
C ARG A 31 8.74 0.40 6.79
N ARG A 32 10.05 0.59 6.67
CA ARG A 32 10.68 1.91 6.77
C ARG A 32 10.16 2.87 5.70
N TRP A 33 10.04 2.41 4.46
CA TRP A 33 9.49 3.24 3.39
C TRP A 33 8.04 3.64 3.68
N LEU A 34 7.19 2.72 4.14
CA LEU A 34 5.82 3.04 4.56
C LEU A 34 5.78 4.02 5.75
N ASP A 35 6.73 3.95 6.67
CA ASP A 35 6.86 4.91 7.79
C ASP A 35 7.20 6.32 7.28
N GLU A 36 8.18 6.42 6.38
CA GLU A 36 8.60 7.67 5.76
C GLU A 36 7.45 8.30 4.96
N GLU A 37 6.71 7.50 4.19
CA GLU A 37 5.56 7.95 3.41
C GLU A 37 4.37 8.34 4.26
N PHE A 38 4.11 7.63 5.36
CA PHE A 38 3.09 7.99 6.33
C PHE A 38 3.33 9.40 6.89
N VAL A 39 4.58 9.73 7.22
CA VAL A 39 4.96 11.07 7.69
C VAL A 39 4.90 12.09 6.55
N ARG A 40 5.47 11.77 5.37
CA ARG A 40 5.54 12.67 4.22
C ARG A 40 4.16 13.08 3.70
N LEU A 41 3.19 12.17 3.77
CA LEU A 41 1.81 12.39 3.35
C LEU A 41 0.91 12.86 4.49
N GLU A 42 1.49 13.19 5.66
CA GLU A 42 0.77 13.70 6.83
C GLU A 42 -0.41 12.80 7.24
N CYS A 43 -0.20 11.48 7.16
CA CYS A 43 -1.23 10.49 7.48
C CYS A 43 -1.54 10.48 8.98
N GLU A 44 -2.79 10.19 9.32
CA GLU A 44 -3.22 9.99 10.70
C GLU A 44 -3.46 8.49 11.00
N PRO A 45 -3.20 8.03 12.24
CA PRO A 45 -3.55 6.68 12.66
C PRO A 45 -5.06 6.41 12.57
N LEU A 46 -5.47 5.31 11.94
CA LEU A 46 -6.88 4.91 11.89
C LEU A 46 -7.46 4.56 13.28
N ARG A 47 -6.62 4.08 14.20
CA ARG A 47 -7.08 3.63 15.51
C ARG A 47 -6.96 4.74 16.53
N ALA A 48 -8.07 5.00 17.24
CA ALA A 48 -8.12 5.95 18.35
C ALA A 48 -7.11 5.66 19.47
N SER A 49 -6.62 4.41 19.61
CA SER A 49 -5.58 4.07 20.58
C SER A 49 -4.17 4.53 20.18
N GLY A 50 -3.99 5.15 19.02
CA GLY A 50 -2.69 5.53 18.45
C GLY A 50 -1.85 4.37 17.92
N LYS A 51 -2.38 3.13 17.94
CA LYS A 51 -1.67 1.97 17.38
C LYS A 51 -1.79 1.99 15.86
N VAL A 52 -0.66 1.90 15.18
CA VAL A 52 -0.61 1.79 13.73
C VAL A 52 -0.20 0.37 13.34
N LEU A 53 -1.17 -0.45 12.92
CA LEU A 53 -0.85 -1.74 12.33
C LEU A 53 -0.30 -1.54 10.91
N THR A 54 0.50 -2.49 10.42
CA THR A 54 1.03 -2.42 9.04
C THR A 54 -0.09 -2.34 8.00
N ALA A 55 -1.17 -3.10 8.16
CA ALA A 55 -2.32 -3.05 7.26
C ALA A 55 -3.02 -1.67 7.28
N ASP A 56 -3.27 -1.13 8.46
CA ASP A 56 -3.87 0.20 8.62
C ASP A 56 -2.99 1.28 7.98
N LYS A 57 -1.66 1.16 8.11
CA LYS A 57 -0.68 2.05 7.47
C LYS A 57 -0.76 2.02 5.95
N VAL A 58 -0.80 0.82 5.37
CA VAL A 58 -0.95 0.62 3.92
C VAL A 58 -2.23 1.30 3.42
N LEU A 59 -3.35 1.18 4.16
CA LEU A 59 -4.62 1.83 3.82
C LEU A 59 -4.50 3.36 3.78
N VAL A 60 -4.03 3.98 4.86
CA VAL A 60 -4.00 5.45 4.94
C VAL A 60 -2.94 6.06 4.02
N VAL A 61 -1.81 5.38 3.82
CA VAL A 61 -0.80 5.82 2.84
C VAL A 61 -1.36 5.78 1.42
N ALA A 62 -2.07 4.71 1.04
CA ALA A 62 -2.73 4.65 -0.26
C ALA A 62 -3.83 5.72 -0.42
N GLN A 63 -4.62 5.93 0.63
CA GLN A 63 -5.68 6.94 0.65
C GLN A 63 -5.12 8.35 0.48
N ALA A 64 -4.09 8.71 1.25
CA ALA A 64 -3.46 10.02 1.20
C ALA A 64 -2.72 10.27 -0.12
N ALA A 65 -2.15 9.22 -0.71
CA ALA A 65 -1.46 9.33 -1.99
C ALA A 65 -2.41 9.62 -3.16
N GLY A 66 -3.60 8.99 -3.13
CA GLY A 66 -4.64 9.19 -4.13
C GLY A 66 -4.21 8.82 -5.57
N PRO A 67 -5.06 9.11 -6.56
CA PRO A 67 -4.80 8.72 -7.94
C PRO A 67 -3.57 9.41 -8.54
N ALA A 68 -3.25 10.62 -8.07
CA ALA A 68 -2.14 11.42 -8.61
C ALA A 68 -0.78 10.73 -8.41
N LEU A 69 -0.52 10.19 -7.22
CA LEU A 69 0.73 9.47 -6.95
C LEU A 69 0.67 8.01 -7.42
N LEU A 70 -0.49 7.36 -7.31
CA LEU A 70 -0.67 5.97 -7.77
C LEU A 70 -0.45 5.81 -9.27
N ALA A 71 -0.70 6.83 -10.08
CA ALA A 71 -0.44 6.83 -11.53
C ALA A 71 1.04 7.01 -11.91
N GLN A 72 1.94 7.25 -10.94
CA GLN A 72 3.36 7.49 -11.15
C GLN A 72 4.21 6.31 -10.65
N GLU A 73 5.53 6.42 -10.76
CA GLU A 73 6.48 5.43 -10.22
C GLU A 73 6.27 5.17 -8.71
N TRP A 74 5.76 6.17 -7.99
CA TRP A 74 5.36 6.04 -6.60
C TRP A 74 4.38 4.87 -6.39
N GLY A 75 3.42 4.67 -7.29
CA GLY A 75 2.44 3.57 -7.19
C GLY A 75 3.09 2.18 -7.26
N ARG A 76 4.06 1.99 -8.16
CA ARG A 76 4.84 0.74 -8.24
C ARG A 76 5.68 0.52 -6.98
N ARG A 77 6.32 1.58 -6.48
CA ARG A 77 7.09 1.52 -5.23
C ARG A 77 6.20 1.19 -4.03
N PHE A 78 5.01 1.78 -3.95
CA PHE A 78 3.99 1.48 -2.96
C PHE A 78 3.57 0.01 -3.01
N ALA A 79 3.27 -0.51 -4.21
CA ALA A 79 2.89 -1.92 -4.39
C ALA A 79 3.97 -2.88 -3.88
N ALA A 80 5.24 -2.66 -4.25
CA ALA A 80 6.34 -3.46 -3.75
C ALA A 80 6.47 -3.39 -2.23
N ALA A 81 6.30 -2.21 -1.62
CA ALA A 81 6.38 -2.05 -0.18
C ALA A 81 5.19 -2.69 0.55
N ALA A 82 3.96 -2.55 0.03
CA ALA A 82 2.77 -3.15 0.61
C ALA A 82 2.87 -4.69 0.60
N SER A 83 3.24 -5.29 -0.53
CA SER A 83 3.42 -6.74 -0.65
C SER A 83 4.48 -7.27 0.34
N ALA A 84 5.65 -6.61 0.38
CA ALA A 84 6.75 -7.03 1.25
C ALA A 84 6.45 -6.82 2.74
N ALA A 85 5.88 -5.68 3.13
CA ALA A 85 5.57 -5.36 4.52
C ALA A 85 4.49 -6.28 5.10
N LEU A 86 3.51 -6.68 4.28
CA LEU A 86 2.43 -7.61 4.65
C LEU A 86 2.84 -9.09 4.51
N ALA A 87 3.98 -9.36 3.86
CA ALA A 87 4.42 -10.71 3.49
C ALA A 87 3.34 -11.49 2.73
N ARG A 88 2.67 -10.82 1.78
CA ARG A 88 1.62 -11.39 0.91
C ARG A 88 1.94 -11.11 -0.55
N PRO A 89 1.98 -12.15 -1.42
CA PRO A 89 2.29 -11.96 -2.83
C PRO A 89 1.14 -11.27 -3.57
N VAL A 90 -0.11 -11.52 -3.17
CA VAL A 90 -1.30 -10.85 -3.70
C VAL A 90 -1.89 -9.99 -2.60
N VAL A 91 -2.12 -8.70 -2.88
CA VAL A 91 -2.73 -7.76 -1.94
C VAL A 91 -3.79 -6.94 -2.67
N ARG A 92 -4.98 -6.84 -2.09
CA ARG A 92 -6.02 -5.91 -2.53
C ARG A 92 -6.26 -4.89 -1.43
N VAL A 93 -6.08 -3.62 -1.77
CA VAL A 93 -6.36 -2.46 -0.92
C VAL A 93 -7.67 -1.85 -1.39
N ASP A 94 -8.73 -2.03 -0.61
CA ASP A 94 -10.07 -1.51 -0.89
C ASP A 94 -10.31 -0.27 -0.01
N LEU A 95 -10.12 0.92 -0.58
CA LEU A 95 -10.27 2.18 0.14
C LEU A 95 -11.74 2.52 0.43
N PRO A 96 -12.71 2.28 -0.46
CA PRO A 96 -14.14 2.42 -0.11
C PRO A 96 -14.55 1.56 1.09
N ALA A 97 -14.10 0.31 1.15
CA ALA A 97 -14.39 -0.59 2.26
C ALA A 97 -13.44 -0.40 3.46
N MET A 98 -12.40 0.43 3.33
CA MET A 98 -11.28 0.56 4.28
C MET A 98 -10.74 -0.80 4.73
N ALA A 99 -10.48 -1.69 3.76
CA ALA A 99 -10.12 -3.09 4.00
C ALA A 99 -8.93 -3.54 3.15
N ILE A 100 -8.17 -4.50 3.67
CA ILE A 100 -7.13 -5.23 2.91
C ILE A 100 -7.49 -6.70 2.84
N SER A 101 -7.37 -7.31 1.66
CA SER A 101 -7.47 -8.75 1.44
C SER A 101 -6.26 -9.29 0.66
N TYR A 102 -6.10 -10.61 0.64
CA TYR A 102 -4.98 -11.35 0.03
C TYR A 102 -5.43 -12.73 -0.44
#